data_AF-A0A9W4TQU3-F1
#
_entry.id   AF-A0A9W4TQU3-F1
#
_cell.length_a   1.000
_cell.length_b   1.000
_cell.length_c   1.000
_cell.angle_alpha   90.00
_cell.angle_beta   90.00
_cell.angle_gamma   90.00
#
_symmetry.space_group_name_H-M   'P 1'
#
loop_
_entity.id
_entity.type
_entity.pdbx_description
1 polymer ?
#
loop_
_entity_poly.entity_id
_entity_poly.type
_entity_poly.pdbx_seq_one_letter_code
_entity_poly.pdbx_strand_id
1 'polypeptide(L)'
;MQLGCSTAETISQSEAVRCAGVSRINIQKQLKVGWIQSAGKNKVDLASFNAWLASKRYFDQTVELSQTWIIPYNPSLPIFKNLQDAELSNACYEARLKQLDCDFKLGAVVRIEDVVDDLSSQLSAIRTRLLEIPAEMASQIFNCKIVVEIQGKMYQLIVRALGELSEDEQWI
;
A
#
# COMPACT_ATOMS: atom_id res chain seq x y z
N MET A 1 -26.55 -30.34 2.45
CA MET A 1 -26.56 -30.55 3.92
C MET A 1 -25.18 -31.08 4.30
N GLN A 2 -24.54 -30.45 5.29
CA GLN A 2 -23.22 -30.76 5.91
C GLN A 2 -21.98 -30.48 5.04
N LEU A 3 -21.28 -29.34 5.19
CA LEU A 3 -20.34 -28.91 6.25
C LEU A 3 -19.11 -29.83 6.36
N GLY A 4 -18.04 -29.47 5.64
CA GLY A 4 -16.69 -29.96 5.86
C GLY A 4 -15.80 -28.81 6.34
N CYS A 5 -15.58 -28.78 7.65
CA CYS A 5 -14.81 -27.79 8.40
C CYS A 5 -13.37 -27.68 7.86
N SER A 6 -12.98 -26.52 7.31
CA SER A 6 -11.57 -26.19 7.13
C SER A 6 -11.00 -26.02 8.54
N THR A 7 -10.17 -26.96 8.99
CA THR A 7 -9.46 -26.88 10.27
C THR A 7 -8.52 -25.69 10.23
N ALA A 8 -9.02 -24.50 10.57
CA ALA A 8 -8.20 -23.33 10.80
C ALA A 8 -7.30 -23.68 12.00
N GLU A 9 -6.06 -24.05 11.73
CA GLU A 9 -5.06 -24.21 12.78
C GLU A 9 -4.91 -22.85 13.46
N THR A 10 -5.16 -22.80 14.76
CA THR A 10 -5.13 -21.55 15.52
C THR A 10 -4.07 -21.61 16.60
N ILE A 11 -3.37 -20.50 16.80
CA ILE A 11 -2.35 -20.34 17.83
C ILE A 11 -2.76 -19.25 18.82
N SER A 12 -2.38 -19.39 20.08
CA SER A 12 -2.61 -18.37 21.10
C SER A 12 -1.75 -17.13 20.84
N GLN A 13 -2.26 -15.92 21.14
CA GLN A 13 -1.45 -14.69 21.06
C GLN A 13 -0.17 -14.75 21.89
N SER A 14 -0.20 -15.41 23.06
CA SER A 14 0.99 -15.54 23.92
C SER A 14 2.06 -16.43 23.28
N GLU A 15 1.63 -17.39 22.47
CA GLU A 15 2.53 -18.31 21.77
C GLU A 15 3.03 -17.70 20.47
N ALA A 16 2.17 -16.98 19.74
CA ALA A 16 2.57 -16.12 18.63
C ALA A 16 3.64 -15.09 19.05
N VAL A 17 3.52 -14.49 20.23
CA VAL A 17 4.53 -13.60 20.84
C VAL A 17 5.88 -14.31 21.01
N ARG A 18 5.88 -15.53 21.56
CA ARG A 18 7.10 -16.32 21.76
C ARG A 18 7.73 -16.74 20.43
N CYS A 19 6.91 -17.20 19.48
CA CYS A 19 7.35 -17.65 18.15
C CYS A 19 7.93 -16.50 17.31
N ALA A 20 7.36 -15.30 17.43
CA ALA A 20 7.80 -14.13 16.66
C ALA A 20 8.91 -13.31 17.35
N GLY A 21 9.18 -13.56 18.64
CA GLY A 21 10.12 -12.76 19.44
C GLY A 21 9.70 -11.29 19.57
N VAL A 22 8.40 -10.98 19.48
CA VAL A 22 7.88 -9.59 19.54
C VAL A 22 6.95 -9.39 20.72
N SER A 23 6.73 -8.13 21.12
CA SER A 23 5.79 -7.81 22.18
C SER A 23 4.33 -8.13 21.81
N ARG A 24 3.50 -8.41 22.82
CA ARG A 24 2.06 -8.65 22.64
C ARG A 24 1.34 -7.48 21.99
N ILE A 25 1.79 -6.26 22.25
CA ILE A 25 1.26 -5.02 21.65
C ILE A 25 1.48 -5.03 20.13
N ASN A 26 2.63 -5.52 19.66
CA ASN A 26 2.92 -5.63 18.23
C ASN A 26 1.94 -6.60 17.54
N ILE A 27 1.75 -7.80 18.10
CA ILE A 27 0.77 -8.77 17.58
C ILE A 27 -0.64 -8.17 17.53
N GLN A 28 -1.05 -7.43 18.55
CA GLN A 28 -2.35 -6.75 18.56
C GLN A 28 -2.45 -5.64 17.50
N LYS A 29 -1.35 -4.90 17.25
CA LYS A 29 -1.29 -3.93 16.15
C LYS A 29 -1.48 -4.62 14.81
N GLN A 30 -0.79 -5.73 14.56
CA GLN A 30 -0.91 -6.45 13.28
C GLN A 30 -2.30 -7.07 13.07
N LEU A 31 -2.96 -7.51 14.15
CA LEU A 31 -4.37 -7.92 14.12
C LEU A 31 -5.30 -6.75 13.79
N LYS A 32 -5.03 -5.54 14.30
CA LYS A 32 -5.82 -4.34 13.98
C LYS A 32 -5.63 -3.88 12.54
N VAL A 33 -4.41 -3.99 12.00
CA VAL A 33 -4.10 -3.61 10.62
C VAL A 33 -4.55 -4.70 9.62
N GLY A 34 -4.86 -5.92 10.11
CA GLY A 34 -5.41 -7.01 9.30
C GLY A 34 -4.36 -7.87 8.60
N TRP A 35 -3.08 -7.69 8.90
CA TRP A 35 -1.98 -8.52 8.38
C TRP A 35 -2.00 -9.93 8.95
N ILE A 36 -2.54 -10.06 10.15
CA ILE A 36 -2.78 -11.33 10.82
C ILE A 36 -4.28 -11.42 11.05
N GLN A 37 -4.88 -12.58 10.77
CA GLN A 37 -6.31 -12.78 10.96
C GLN A 37 -6.61 -13.25 12.38
N SER A 38 -7.67 -12.70 12.96
CA SER A 38 -8.18 -13.12 14.27
C SER A 38 -9.06 -14.36 14.10
N ALA A 39 -8.66 -15.48 14.69
CA ALA A 39 -9.45 -16.71 14.70
C ALA A 39 -10.33 -16.87 15.95
N GLY A 40 -10.41 -15.84 16.80
CA GLY A 40 -11.26 -15.82 17.99
C GLY A 40 -10.65 -15.04 19.16
N LYS A 41 -11.28 -15.10 20.33
CA LYS A 41 -10.83 -14.37 21.52
C LYS A 41 -9.42 -14.84 21.92
N ASN A 42 -8.45 -13.93 21.82
CA ASN A 42 -7.01 -14.17 22.09
C ASN A 42 -6.35 -15.25 21.21
N LYS A 43 -6.94 -15.57 20.06
CA LYS A 43 -6.41 -16.55 19.11
C LYS A 43 -6.14 -15.93 17.76
N VAL A 44 -5.15 -16.47 17.11
CA VAL A 44 -4.60 -16.00 15.85
C VAL A 44 -4.67 -17.15 14.86
N ASP A 45 -5.10 -16.86 13.64
CA ASP A 45 -5.04 -17.82 12.55
C ASP A 45 -3.57 -18.12 12.18
N LEU A 46 -3.20 -19.40 12.14
CA LEU A 46 -1.81 -19.82 11.98
C LEU A 46 -1.29 -19.54 10.57
N ALA A 47 -2.13 -19.64 9.55
CA ALA A 47 -1.73 -19.42 8.16
C ALA A 47 -1.36 -17.95 7.91
N SER A 48 -2.21 -17.02 8.35
CA SER A 48 -1.94 -15.58 8.27
C SER A 48 -0.76 -15.16 9.16
N PHE A 49 -0.61 -15.77 10.35
CA PHE A 49 0.55 -15.54 11.22
C PHE A 49 1.87 -15.98 10.56
N ASN A 50 1.90 -17.16 9.94
CA ASN A 50 3.08 -17.67 9.24
C ASN A 50 3.41 -16.85 7.99
N ALA A 51 2.41 -16.40 7.23
CA ALA A 51 2.61 -15.50 6.10
C ALA A 51 3.23 -14.17 6.54
N TRP A 52 2.75 -13.61 7.65
CA TRP A 52 3.32 -12.40 8.25
C TRP A 52 4.76 -12.62 8.74
N LEU A 53 5.06 -13.75 9.39
CA LEU A 53 6.43 -14.09 9.78
C LEU A 53 7.38 -14.24 8.58
N ALA A 54 6.92 -14.84 7.49
CA ALA A 54 7.69 -14.96 6.26
C ALA A 54 8.00 -13.59 5.64
N SER A 55 7.02 -12.68 5.63
CA SER A 55 7.20 -11.30 5.17
C SER A 55 8.17 -10.51 6.07
N LYS A 56 8.12 -10.72 7.39
CA LYS A 56 9.04 -10.08 8.34
C LYS A 56 10.48 -10.55 8.16
N ARG A 57 10.71 -11.85 7.93
CA ARG A 57 12.07 -12.38 7.68
C ARG A 57 12.73 -11.78 6.43
N TYR A 58 11.93 -11.40 5.44
CA TYR A 58 12.42 -10.70 4.25
C TYR A 58 12.88 -9.27 4.58
N PHE A 59 12.19 -8.59 5.51
CA PHE A 59 12.54 -7.23 5.97
C PHE A 59 13.71 -7.20 6.97
N ASP A 60 13.81 -8.17 7.88
CA ASP A 60 14.96 -8.24 8.80
C ASP A 60 16.25 -8.59 8.02
N GLN A 61 16.16 -9.40 6.96
CA GLN A 61 17.29 -9.68 6.07
C GLN A 61 17.77 -8.41 5.35
N THR A 62 16.90 -7.57 4.80
CA THR A 62 17.35 -6.34 4.10
C THR A 62 18.01 -5.31 5.03
N VAL A 63 17.64 -5.30 6.31
CA VAL A 63 18.21 -4.39 7.32
C VAL A 63 19.55 -4.92 7.90
N GLU A 64 19.73 -6.23 8.06
CA GLU A 64 21.04 -6.80 8.45
C GLU A 64 22.07 -6.82 7.30
N LEU A 65 21.62 -6.93 6.05
CA LEU A 65 22.47 -6.94 4.86
C LEU A 65 23.04 -5.57 4.48
N SER A 66 22.56 -4.49 5.13
CA SER A 66 23.16 -3.15 5.01
C SER A 66 24.30 -2.90 6.02
N GLN A 67 24.49 -3.79 7.01
CA GLN A 67 25.55 -3.68 8.02
C GLN A 67 26.67 -4.72 7.86
N THR A 68 26.46 -5.75 7.04
CA THR A 68 27.48 -6.71 6.66
C THR A 68 27.98 -6.36 5.26
N TRP A 69 29.30 -6.29 5.04
CA TRP A 69 29.93 -6.08 3.72
C TRP A 69 29.61 -7.19 2.70
N ILE A 70 28.72 -8.13 3.04
CA ILE A 70 28.35 -9.25 2.20
C ILE A 70 27.08 -8.85 1.45
N ILE A 71 27.27 -8.41 0.20
CA ILE A 71 26.16 -8.22 -0.74
C ILE A 71 25.46 -9.59 -0.90
N PRO A 72 24.19 -9.72 -0.49
CA PRO A 72 23.47 -10.98 -0.64
C PRO A 72 23.40 -11.36 -2.11
N TYR A 73 23.64 -12.64 -2.42
CA TYR A 73 23.49 -13.16 -3.78
C TYR A 73 22.04 -12.97 -4.24
N ASN A 74 21.84 -11.98 -5.11
CA ASN A 74 20.59 -11.76 -5.81
C ASN A 74 20.73 -12.39 -7.21
N PRO A 75 19.96 -13.45 -7.53
CA PRO A 75 20.06 -14.14 -8.82
C PRO A 75 19.64 -13.27 -10.03
N SER A 76 19.06 -12.09 -9.78
CA SER A 76 18.73 -11.10 -10.79
C SER A 76 19.88 -10.15 -11.14
N LEU A 77 21.01 -10.21 -10.43
CA LEU A 77 22.17 -9.37 -10.73
C LEU A 77 22.97 -9.94 -11.91
N PRO A 78 23.46 -9.08 -12.82
CA PRO A 78 24.28 -9.53 -13.94
C PRO A 78 25.58 -10.17 -13.42
N ILE A 79 25.76 -11.46 -13.71
CA ILE A 79 27.02 -12.17 -13.47
C ILE A 79 27.93 -11.89 -14.67
N PHE A 80 28.94 -11.06 -14.46
CA PHE A 80 29.92 -10.75 -15.51
C PHE A 80 30.94 -11.88 -15.64
N LYS A 81 31.20 -12.31 -16.88
CA LYS A 81 32.15 -13.41 -17.16
C LYS A 81 33.60 -12.91 -17.16
N ASN A 82 33.82 -11.64 -17.46
CA ASN A 82 35.13 -11.02 -17.52
C ASN A 82 35.08 -9.62 -16.88
N LEU A 83 36.26 -9.07 -16.57
CA LEU A 83 36.41 -7.75 -15.93
C LEU A 83 35.99 -6.59 -16.86
N GLN A 84 36.22 -6.72 -18.17
CA GLN A 84 35.87 -5.70 -19.17
C GLN A 84 34.36 -5.51 -19.30
N ASP A 85 33.58 -6.59 -19.25
CA ASP A 85 32.11 -6.59 -19.29
C ASP A 85 31.56 -5.87 -18.05
N ALA A 86 32.18 -6.08 -16.89
CA ALA A 86 31.81 -5.40 -15.65
C ALA A 86 32.12 -3.89 -15.72
N GLU A 87 33.30 -3.52 -16.20
CA GLU A 87 33.70 -2.12 -16.41
C GLU A 87 32.78 -1.41 -17.41
N LEU A 88 32.47 -2.08 -18.53
CA LEU A 88 31.54 -1.58 -19.54
C LEU A 88 30.15 -1.36 -18.96
N SER A 89 29.63 -2.34 -18.21
CA SER A 89 28.32 -2.23 -17.57
C SER A 89 28.29 -1.08 -16.56
N ASN A 90 29.36 -0.89 -15.78
CA ASN A 90 29.45 0.23 -14.85
C ASN A 90 29.43 1.57 -15.60
N ALA A 91 30.23 1.72 -16.65
CA ALA A 91 30.22 2.92 -17.49
C ALA A 91 28.85 3.21 -18.10
N CYS A 92 28.12 2.17 -18.53
CA CYS A 92 26.74 2.30 -19.01
C CYS A 92 25.78 2.78 -17.92
N TYR A 93 25.88 2.25 -16.70
CA TYR A 93 25.06 2.71 -15.57
C TYR A 93 25.38 4.15 -15.18
N GLU A 94 26.66 4.54 -15.14
CA GLU A 94 27.08 5.92 -14.88
C GLU A 94 26.55 6.89 -15.94
N ALA A 95 26.61 6.51 -17.22
CA ALA A 95 26.04 7.29 -18.31
C ALA A 95 24.52 7.42 -18.18
N ARG A 96 23.83 6.34 -17.80
CA ARG A 96 22.37 6.33 -17.60
C ARG A 96 21.95 7.18 -16.40
N LEU A 97 22.70 7.17 -15.31
CA LEU A 97 22.45 8.05 -14.15
C LEU A 97 22.56 9.52 -14.55
N LYS A 98 23.62 9.90 -15.28
CA LYS A 98 23.77 11.27 -15.80
C LYS A 98 22.64 11.66 -16.74
N GLN A 99 22.18 10.72 -17.58
CA GLN A 99 21.03 10.96 -18.43
C GLN A 99 19.77 11.22 -17.59
N LEU A 100 19.48 10.39 -16.60
CA LEU A 100 18.33 10.58 -15.72
C LEU A 100 18.40 11.89 -14.94
N ASP A 101 19.58 12.33 -14.52
CA ASP A 101 19.77 13.65 -13.88
C ASP A 101 19.46 14.79 -14.85
N CYS A 102 19.86 14.66 -16.11
CA CYS A 102 19.50 15.63 -17.14
C CYS A 102 17.98 15.60 -17.40
N ASP A 103 17.39 14.42 -17.56
CA ASP A 103 15.96 14.25 -17.81
C ASP A 103 15.11 14.76 -16.63
N PHE A 104 15.60 14.59 -15.39
CA PHE A 104 14.99 15.15 -14.18
C PHE A 104 15.05 16.68 -14.19
N LYS A 105 16.22 17.27 -14.51
CA LYS A 105 16.37 18.74 -14.63
C LYS A 105 15.52 19.33 -15.76
N LEU A 106 15.30 18.56 -16.83
CA LEU A 106 14.44 18.92 -17.95
C LEU A 106 12.95 18.67 -17.67
N GLY A 107 12.60 18.07 -16.52
CA GLY A 107 11.23 17.78 -16.13
C GLY A 107 10.60 16.57 -16.84
N ALA A 108 11.37 15.81 -17.61
CA ALA A 108 10.90 14.61 -18.29
C ALA A 108 10.75 13.40 -17.36
N VAL A 109 11.48 13.41 -16.24
CA VAL A 109 11.40 12.39 -15.17
C VAL A 109 11.07 13.10 -13.88
N VAL A 110 10.09 12.58 -13.14
CA VAL A 110 9.69 13.06 -11.81
C VAL A 110 10.00 11.97 -10.79
N ARG A 111 10.32 12.38 -9.56
CA ARG A 111 10.49 11.43 -8.46
C ARG A 111 9.16 10.79 -8.11
N ILE A 112 9.19 9.52 -7.77
CA ILE A 112 7.97 8.79 -7.38
C ILE A 112 7.38 9.40 -6.11
N GLU A 113 8.23 9.87 -5.20
CA GLU A 113 7.82 10.50 -3.94
C GLU A 113 6.96 11.74 -4.18
N ASP A 114 7.37 12.61 -5.11
CA ASP A 114 6.64 13.84 -5.42
C ASP A 114 5.25 13.52 -6.03
N VAL A 115 5.18 12.54 -6.93
CA VAL A 115 3.91 12.08 -7.52
C VAL A 115 2.99 11.46 -6.48
N VAL A 116 3.55 10.70 -5.54
CA VAL A 116 2.79 10.08 -4.45
C VAL A 116 2.22 11.14 -3.52
N ASP A 117 3.01 12.18 -3.19
CA ASP A 117 2.55 13.28 -2.34
C ASP A 117 1.41 14.05 -3.01
N ASP A 118 1.55 14.41 -4.30
CA ASP A 118 0.50 15.08 -5.07
C ASP A 118 -0.78 14.23 -5.15
N LEU A 119 -0.65 12.95 -5.49
CA LEU A 119 -1.77 12.02 -5.53
C LEU A 119 -2.44 11.87 -4.16
N SER A 120 -1.66 11.84 -3.08
CA SER A 120 -2.19 11.73 -1.72
C SER A 120 -3.00 12.96 -1.32
N SER A 121 -2.56 14.15 -1.75
CA SER A 121 -3.27 15.41 -1.55
C SER A 121 -4.60 15.41 -2.28
N GLN A 122 -4.61 15.01 -3.56
CA GLN A 122 -5.83 14.88 -4.36
C GLN A 122 -6.82 13.88 -3.76
N LEU A 123 -6.35 12.70 -3.35
CA LEU A 123 -7.18 11.69 -2.69
C LEU A 123 -7.79 12.20 -1.37
N SER A 124 -7.03 13.00 -0.60
CA SER A 124 -7.53 13.63 0.62
C SER A 124 -8.63 14.65 0.34
N ALA A 125 -8.47 15.46 -0.72
CA ALA A 125 -9.48 16.41 -1.16
C ALA A 125 -10.76 15.68 -1.63
N ILE A 126 -10.62 14.67 -2.48
CA ILE A 126 -11.73 13.82 -2.94
C ILE A 126 -12.47 13.20 -1.76
N ARG A 127 -11.73 12.61 -0.80
CA ARG A 127 -12.30 12.02 0.40
C ARG A 127 -13.12 13.04 1.19
N THR A 128 -12.59 14.24 1.39
CA THR A 128 -13.26 15.29 2.15
C THR A 128 -14.57 15.68 1.47
N ARG A 129 -14.54 15.95 0.15
CA ARG A 129 -15.73 16.30 -0.62
C ARG A 129 -16.79 15.20 -0.61
N LEU A 130 -16.39 13.94 -0.79
CA LEU A 130 -17.32 12.80 -0.74
C LEU A 130 -18.01 12.66 0.62
N LEU A 131 -17.33 13.02 1.72
CA LEU A 131 -17.91 13.00 3.06
C LEU A 131 -18.89 14.16 3.32
N GLU A 132 -18.80 15.26 2.57
CA GLU A 132 -19.73 16.39 2.67
C GLU A 132 -21.07 16.12 1.97
N ILE A 133 -21.07 15.26 0.95
CA ILE A 133 -22.25 14.94 0.12
C ILE A 133 -23.49 14.58 0.94
N PRO A 134 -23.43 13.68 1.96
CA PRO A 134 -24.60 13.36 2.76
C PRO A 134 -25.19 14.57 3.50
N ALA A 135 -24.35 15.51 3.96
CA ALA A 135 -24.80 16.70 4.67
C ALA A 135 -25.50 17.70 3.74
N GLU A 136 -24.95 17.93 2.54
CA GLU A 136 -25.61 18.75 1.51
C GLU A 136 -26.95 18.14 1.08
N MET A 137 -26.98 16.82 0.99
CA MET A 137 -28.11 16.09 0.45
C MET A 137 -29.24 15.90 1.46
N ALA A 138 -28.95 15.84 2.76
CA ALA A 138 -29.96 15.73 3.81
C ALA A 138 -31.04 16.81 3.68
N SER A 139 -30.62 18.06 3.43
CA SER A 139 -31.53 19.19 3.21
C SER A 139 -32.37 19.05 1.93
N GLN A 140 -31.80 18.47 0.87
CA GLN A 140 -32.47 18.34 -0.43
C GLN A 140 -33.42 17.15 -0.51
N ILE A 141 -33.08 16.04 0.18
CA ILE A 141 -33.89 14.82 0.27
C ILE A 141 -35.12 15.04 1.14
N PHE A 142 -35.07 15.92 2.14
CA PHE A 142 -36.23 16.23 2.98
C PHE A 142 -37.49 16.60 2.18
N ASN A 143 -37.30 17.19 0.99
CA ASN A 143 -38.38 17.61 0.10
C ASN A 143 -38.75 16.59 -0.98
N CYS A 144 -38.02 15.48 -1.11
CA CYS A 144 -38.29 14.45 -2.12
C CYS A 144 -39.36 13.47 -1.63
N LYS A 145 -40.29 13.10 -2.51
CA LYS A 145 -41.41 12.21 -2.15
C LYS A 145 -41.21 10.79 -2.67
N ILE A 146 -40.38 10.63 -3.70
CA ILE A 146 -40.20 9.36 -4.41
C ILE A 146 -38.73 8.95 -4.37
N VAL A 147 -38.48 7.66 -4.19
CA VAL A 147 -37.11 7.07 -4.15
C VAL A 147 -36.30 7.39 -5.42
N VAL A 148 -36.95 7.43 -6.58
CA VAL A 148 -36.30 7.78 -7.86
C VAL A 148 -35.79 9.22 -7.86
N GLU A 149 -36.52 10.16 -7.26
CA GLU A 149 -36.07 11.56 -7.13
C GLU A 149 -34.85 11.65 -6.21
N ILE A 150 -34.84 10.88 -5.12
CA ILE A 150 -33.72 10.79 -4.18
C ILE A 150 -32.48 10.26 -4.91
N GLN A 151 -32.60 9.13 -5.60
CA GLN A 151 -31.50 8.52 -6.33
C GLN A 151 -30.96 9.44 -7.45
N GLY A 152 -31.86 10.10 -8.19
CA GLY A 152 -31.49 11.06 -9.22
C GLY A 152 -30.70 12.24 -8.67
N LYS A 153 -31.19 12.86 -7.58
CA LYS A 153 -30.47 13.97 -6.91
C LYS A 153 -29.14 13.51 -6.30
N MET A 154 -29.11 12.32 -5.71
CA MET A 154 -27.89 11.74 -5.13
C MET A 154 -26.82 11.55 -6.19
N TYR A 155 -27.18 10.96 -7.32
CA TYR A 155 -26.26 10.76 -8.44
C TYR A 155 -25.75 12.09 -9.00
N GLN A 156 -26.63 13.08 -9.18
CA GLN A 156 -26.25 14.41 -9.67
C GLN A 156 -25.27 15.13 -8.74
N LEU A 157 -25.49 15.06 -7.42
CA LEU A 157 -24.58 15.68 -6.44
C LEU A 157 -23.21 14.99 -6.41
N ILE A 158 -23.17 13.66 -6.52
CA ILE A 158 -21.91 12.91 -6.62
C ILE A 158 -21.16 13.28 -7.89
N VAL A 159 -21.84 13.29 -9.04
CA VAL A 159 -21.21 13.65 -10.33
C VAL A 159 -20.72 15.10 -10.31
N ARG A 160 -21.49 16.04 -9.76
CA ARG A 160 -21.06 17.44 -9.62
C ARG A 160 -19.83 17.55 -8.71
N ALA A 161 -19.86 16.92 -7.54
CA ALA A 161 -18.75 16.97 -6.59
C ALA A 161 -17.48 16.35 -7.17
N LEU A 162 -17.59 15.26 -7.92
CA LEU A 162 -16.46 14.65 -8.63
C LEU A 162 -16.00 15.49 -9.84
N GLY A 163 -16.93 16.18 -10.51
CA GLY A 163 -16.63 17.11 -11.60
C GLY A 163 -15.84 18.32 -11.13
N GLU A 164 -16.25 18.95 -10.02
CA GLU A 164 -15.52 20.05 -9.36
C GLU A 164 -14.06 19.65 -9.07
N LEU A 165 -13.83 18.41 -8.63
CA LEU A 165 -12.50 17.89 -8.32
C LEU A 165 -11.66 17.50 -9.55
N SER A 166 -12.31 17.23 -10.69
CA SER A 166 -11.63 16.90 -11.95
C SER A 166 -11.38 18.14 -12.81
N GLU A 167 -12.21 19.19 -12.69
CA GLU A 167 -11.94 20.47 -13.37
C GLU A 167 -10.75 21.22 -12.74
N ASP A 168 -10.44 20.98 -11.47
CA ASP A 168 -9.19 21.43 -10.83
C ASP A 168 -7.93 20.76 -11.44
N GLU A 169 -8.07 19.72 -12.29
CA GLU A 169 -6.96 19.06 -13.00
C GLU A 169 -6.46 19.82 -14.24
N GLN A 170 -6.82 21.11 -14.43
CA GLN A 170 -6.45 21.87 -15.64
C GLN A 170 -4.95 22.26 -15.75
N TRP A 171 -4.05 21.68 -14.95
CA TRP A 171 -2.60 21.86 -15.10
C TRP A 171 -1.82 20.58 -14.77
N ILE A 172 -1.64 19.72 -15.78
CA ILE A 172 -0.39 18.99 -16.03
C ILE A 172 -0.08 19.14 -17.53
#